data_AF-A0A6B2SRF6-F1
#
_entry.id   AF-A0A6B2SRF6-F1
#
_cell.length_a   1.000
_cell.length_b   1.000
_cell.length_c   1.000
_cell.angle_alpha   90.00
_cell.angle_beta   90.00
_cell.angle_gamma   90.00
#
_symmetry.space_group_name_H-M   'P 1'
#
loop_
_entity.id
_entity.type
_entity.pdbx_description
1 polymer ?
#
loop_
_entity_poly.entity_id
_entity_poly.type
_entity_poly.pdbx_seq_one_letter_code
_entity_poly.pdbx_strand_id
1 'polypeptide(L)'
;DVRLSVDEARELTRALPERLRRDPLSYGVLVQSAGEGRVVLNDGLPGHGMLYARFLDADRRLGGDAVARLAERLTDRYGWDGSRVVEDLGLHRLNVNAHPRILPHGLRPDDWFSLRLAHDTETDQLRVEDADGTPLRVLPLGTGHPGLFPPPLSLASCLATGGRLNNDLLDGWHRALPWDGRTTRTAPRITVGDVVLARRRWYGGAELASALEPAAEHERLTALTEWRGRHGVPEEVVVKTAFEQVSPRTLDPADMLPRRRQFKPQYVDLASALGTRVLPRMLDRRATDERAVNYLEEALPAVVDGTHAYEWVVEIGRRPGGLFHYEGDFGS
;
A
#
# COMPACT_ATOMS: atom_id res chain seq x y z
N ASP A 1 -10.95 -18.24 -9.83
CA ASP A 1 -10.63 -16.81 -10.03
C ASP A 1 -11.91 -16.01 -10.04
N VAL A 2 -11.87 -14.77 -9.56
CA VAL A 2 -12.93 -13.76 -9.69
C VAL A 2 -12.45 -12.72 -10.70
N ARG A 3 -13.22 -12.55 -11.78
CA ARG A 3 -12.90 -11.61 -12.86
C ARG A 3 -14.04 -10.62 -12.99
N LEU A 4 -13.72 -9.35 -12.85
CA LEU A 4 -14.63 -8.24 -13.07
C LEU A 4 -14.17 -7.49 -14.32
N SER A 5 -15.12 -7.11 -15.16
CA SER A 5 -14.92 -6.08 -16.15
C SER A 5 -14.74 -4.71 -15.48
N VAL A 6 -14.19 -3.75 -16.23
CA VAL A 6 -14.09 -2.36 -15.78
C VAL A 6 -15.46 -1.77 -15.47
N ASP A 7 -16.49 -2.13 -16.24
CA ASP A 7 -17.85 -1.60 -16.05
C ASP A 7 -18.55 -2.21 -14.83
N GLU A 8 -18.34 -3.49 -14.53
CA GLU A 8 -18.81 -4.09 -13.26
C GLU A 8 -18.14 -3.44 -12.06
N ALA A 9 -16.82 -3.21 -12.11
CA ALA A 9 -16.11 -2.50 -11.06
C ALA A 9 -16.62 -1.05 -10.88
N ARG A 10 -16.90 -0.35 -11.99
CA ARG A 10 -17.54 0.97 -11.95
C ARG A 10 -18.91 0.90 -11.31
N GLU A 11 -19.73 -0.08 -11.66
CA GLU A 11 -21.06 -0.26 -11.09
C GLU A 11 -21.02 -0.42 -9.56
N LEU A 12 -20.12 -1.28 -9.06
CA LEU A 12 -19.92 -1.47 -7.62
C LEU A 12 -19.57 -0.17 -6.88
N THR A 13 -18.99 0.81 -7.57
CA THR A 13 -18.60 2.11 -6.99
C THR A 13 -19.61 3.23 -7.23
N ARG A 14 -20.69 3.00 -8.00
CA ARG A 14 -21.72 4.04 -8.26
C ARG A 14 -22.45 4.46 -6.99
N ALA A 15 -22.68 3.52 -6.07
CA ALA A 15 -23.35 3.78 -4.80
C ALA A 15 -22.47 4.50 -3.76
N LEU A 16 -21.20 4.79 -4.06
CA LEU A 16 -20.35 5.55 -3.13
C LEU A 16 -20.95 6.95 -2.88
N PRO A 17 -21.03 7.40 -1.60
CA PRO A 17 -21.54 8.72 -1.27
C PRO A 17 -20.79 9.84 -1.98
N GLU A 18 -21.50 10.87 -2.43
CA GLU A 18 -20.91 11.99 -3.17
C GLU A 18 -19.83 12.73 -2.38
N ARG A 19 -19.95 12.77 -1.04
CA ARG A 19 -18.90 13.31 -0.17
C ARG A 19 -17.53 12.65 -0.35
N LEU A 20 -17.47 11.39 -0.77
CA LEU A 20 -16.22 10.68 -1.05
C LEU A 20 -15.64 11.03 -2.43
N ARG A 21 -16.43 11.69 -3.28
CA ARG A 21 -16.04 12.17 -4.62
C ARG A 21 -15.75 13.67 -4.64
N ARG A 22 -16.20 14.43 -3.65
CA ARG A 22 -16.04 15.90 -3.62
C ARG A 22 -14.58 16.35 -3.68
N ASP A 23 -13.68 15.69 -2.95
CA ASP A 23 -12.29 16.18 -2.83
C ASP A 23 -11.36 15.58 -3.89
N PRO A 24 -10.28 16.28 -4.28
CA PRO A 24 -9.24 15.72 -5.14
C PRO A 24 -8.52 14.58 -4.40
N LEU A 25 -8.12 13.55 -5.14
CA LEU A 25 -7.30 12.45 -4.61
C LEU A 25 -6.12 12.17 -5.51
N SER A 26 -5.01 11.77 -4.92
CA SER A 26 -3.85 11.23 -5.62
C SER A 26 -3.36 9.99 -4.88
N TYR A 27 -2.93 8.98 -5.63
CA TYR A 27 -2.33 7.75 -5.13
C TYR A 27 -1.10 7.38 -5.95
N GLY A 28 -0.01 7.07 -5.27
CA GLY A 28 1.11 6.36 -5.86
C GLY A 28 0.85 4.87 -5.74
N VAL A 29 0.58 4.20 -6.85
CA VAL A 29 0.33 2.75 -6.89
C VAL A 29 1.59 2.00 -7.31
N LEU A 30 1.94 1.00 -6.51
CA LEU A 30 3.05 0.09 -6.76
C LEU A 30 2.54 -1.06 -7.61
N VAL A 31 3.11 -1.21 -8.82
CA VAL A 31 2.66 -2.21 -9.79
C VAL A 31 3.81 -3.04 -10.35
N GLN A 32 3.53 -4.30 -10.67
CA GLN A 32 4.46 -5.19 -11.37
C GLN A 32 3.80 -5.74 -12.63
N SER A 33 4.55 -5.88 -13.71
CA SER A 33 4.07 -6.61 -14.89
C SER A 33 3.95 -8.10 -14.55
N ALA A 34 2.81 -8.69 -14.90
CA ALA A 34 2.57 -10.15 -14.82
C ALA A 34 2.69 -10.84 -16.19
N GLY A 35 3.20 -10.14 -17.22
CA GLY A 35 3.22 -10.61 -18.60
C GLY A 35 1.86 -10.47 -19.29
N GLU A 36 1.85 -10.60 -20.62
CA GLU A 36 0.63 -10.58 -21.45
C GLU A 36 -0.25 -9.33 -21.24
N GLY A 37 0.37 -8.18 -20.97
CA GLY A 37 -0.35 -6.92 -20.72
C GLY A 37 -0.97 -6.79 -19.34
N ARG A 38 -0.83 -7.80 -18.46
CA ARG A 38 -1.38 -7.76 -17.10
C ARG A 38 -0.46 -7.06 -16.11
N VAL A 39 -1.05 -6.39 -15.15
CA VAL A 39 -0.33 -5.72 -14.05
C VAL A 39 -0.87 -6.17 -12.70
N VAL A 40 0.01 -6.33 -11.72
CA VAL A 40 -0.36 -6.66 -10.33
C VAL A 40 -0.22 -5.43 -9.47
N LEU A 41 -1.30 -5.08 -8.76
CA LEU A 41 -1.29 -4.03 -7.76
C LEU A 41 -0.74 -4.58 -6.44
N ASN A 42 0.42 -4.07 -6.01
CA ASN A 42 1.06 -4.49 -4.77
C ASN A 42 0.61 -3.69 -3.57
N ASP A 43 0.52 -2.37 -3.74
CA ASP A 43 0.18 -1.43 -2.69
C ASP A 43 -0.24 -0.11 -3.32
N GLY A 44 -0.93 0.73 -2.55
CA GLY A 44 -1.23 2.10 -2.97
C GLY A 44 -1.14 3.02 -1.78
N LEU A 45 -0.29 4.02 -1.89
CA LEU A 45 -0.06 5.01 -0.84
C LEU A 45 -0.63 6.37 -1.27
N PRO A 46 -0.87 7.30 -0.33
CA PRO A 46 -1.14 8.69 -0.70
C PRO A 46 -0.16 9.16 -1.78
N GLY A 47 -0.68 9.84 -2.81
CA GLY A 47 0.09 10.20 -4.01
C GLY A 47 1.04 11.35 -3.76
N HIS A 48 0.94 12.41 -4.55
CA HIS A 48 1.67 13.66 -4.36
C HIS A 48 3.20 13.52 -4.29
N GLY A 49 3.77 12.52 -4.97
CA GLY A 49 5.19 12.27 -4.93
C GLY A 49 5.68 11.48 -3.71
N MET A 50 4.81 11.08 -2.79
CA MET A 50 5.22 10.45 -1.52
C MET A 50 6.10 9.21 -1.72
N LEU A 51 5.98 8.46 -2.83
CA LEU A 51 6.79 7.27 -3.10
C LEU A 51 8.14 7.52 -3.80
N TYR A 52 8.30 8.68 -4.45
CA TYR A 52 9.46 8.94 -5.32
C TYR A 52 10.15 10.30 -5.10
N ALA A 53 9.56 11.20 -4.33
CA ALA A 53 10.08 12.55 -4.05
C ALA A 53 11.55 12.53 -3.58
N ARG A 54 11.90 11.58 -2.71
CA ARG A 54 13.28 11.38 -2.21
C ARG A 54 14.32 11.13 -3.30
N PHE A 55 13.90 10.73 -4.50
CA PHE A 55 14.79 10.44 -5.63
C PHE A 55 14.86 11.59 -6.64
N LEU A 56 14.00 12.61 -6.53
CA LEU A 56 13.93 13.71 -7.50
C LEU A 56 15.17 14.62 -7.50
N ASP A 57 16.00 14.57 -6.45
CA ASP A 57 17.27 15.31 -6.46
C ASP A 57 18.24 14.78 -7.52
N ALA A 58 18.16 13.48 -7.86
CA ALA A 58 18.96 12.91 -8.93
C ALA A 58 18.56 13.47 -10.29
N ASP A 59 17.25 13.56 -10.57
CA ASP A 59 16.72 14.18 -11.79
C ASP A 59 17.17 15.65 -11.90
N ARG A 60 17.01 16.42 -10.82
CA ARG A 60 17.45 17.83 -10.75
C ARG A 60 18.93 18.00 -11.07
N ARG A 61 19.81 17.13 -10.56
CA ARG A 61 21.26 17.17 -10.85
C ARG A 61 21.59 16.86 -12.30
N LEU A 62 20.72 16.15 -13.00
CA LEU A 62 20.83 15.86 -14.42
C LEU A 62 20.17 16.94 -15.30
N GLY A 63 19.69 18.02 -14.69
CA GLY A 63 19.00 19.11 -15.40
C GLY A 63 17.54 18.82 -15.74
N GLY A 64 16.95 17.79 -15.12
CA GLY A 64 15.53 17.47 -15.25
C GLY A 64 14.63 18.47 -14.51
N ASP A 65 13.33 18.39 -14.82
CA ASP A 65 12.29 19.32 -14.37
C ASP A 65 11.22 18.64 -13.49
N ALA A 66 11.46 17.41 -13.03
CA ALA A 66 10.44 16.63 -12.33
C ALA A 66 9.96 17.29 -11.02
N VAL A 67 10.83 18.03 -10.33
CA VAL A 67 10.46 18.80 -9.13
C VAL A 67 9.47 19.92 -9.47
N ALA A 68 9.73 20.67 -10.54
CA ALA A 68 8.87 21.77 -10.96
C ALA A 68 7.51 21.26 -11.44
N ARG A 69 7.49 20.20 -12.24
CA ARG A 69 6.25 19.54 -12.70
C ARG A 69 5.43 19.00 -11.53
N LEU A 70 6.09 18.40 -10.55
CA LEU A 70 5.41 17.94 -9.34
C LEU A 70 4.80 19.13 -8.59
N ALA A 71 5.55 20.20 -8.36
CA ALA A 71 5.07 21.38 -7.66
C ALA A 71 3.82 21.99 -8.33
N GLU A 72 3.86 22.21 -9.64
CA GLU A 72 2.74 22.73 -10.42
C GLU A 72 1.50 21.84 -10.27
N ARG A 73 1.66 20.53 -10.43
CA ARG A 73 0.57 19.56 -10.31
C ARG A 73 -0.05 19.53 -8.92
N LEU A 74 0.77 19.64 -7.87
CA LEU A 74 0.27 19.69 -6.50
C LEU A 74 -0.50 20.96 -6.22
N THR A 75 -0.03 22.10 -6.72
CA THR A 75 -0.73 23.39 -6.59
C THR A 75 -2.06 23.38 -7.34
N ASP A 76 -2.11 22.92 -8.60
CA ASP A 76 -3.37 22.79 -9.36
C ASP A 76 -4.37 21.88 -8.65
N ARG A 77 -3.90 20.72 -8.18
CA ARG A 77 -4.77 19.70 -7.59
C ARG A 77 -5.33 20.09 -6.24
N TYR A 78 -4.46 20.50 -5.33
CA TYR A 78 -4.82 20.70 -3.93
C TYR A 78 -5.18 22.15 -3.61
N GLY A 79 -4.92 23.09 -4.53
CA GLY A 79 -5.35 24.49 -4.45
C GLY A 79 -6.59 24.81 -5.26
N TRP A 80 -7.32 23.79 -5.74
CA TRP A 80 -8.49 23.92 -6.62
C TRP A 80 -9.61 24.83 -6.08
N ASP A 81 -9.73 24.96 -4.76
CA ASP A 81 -10.73 25.77 -4.05
C ASP A 81 -10.15 27.11 -3.54
N GLY A 82 -8.95 27.47 -3.98
CA GLY A 82 -8.22 28.65 -3.51
C GLY A 82 -7.41 28.41 -2.24
N SER A 83 -7.42 27.19 -1.67
CA SER A 83 -6.55 26.85 -0.53
C SER A 83 -5.07 26.99 -0.91
N ARG A 84 -4.27 27.51 0.02
CA ARG A 84 -2.81 27.52 -0.16
C ARG A 84 -2.24 26.13 0.12
N VAL A 85 -1.43 25.61 -0.80
CA VAL A 85 -0.78 24.30 -0.66
C VAL A 85 0.63 24.50 -0.13
N VAL A 86 0.97 23.81 0.96
CA VAL A 86 2.28 23.90 1.61
C VAL A 86 2.85 22.52 1.90
N GLU A 87 4.16 22.37 1.79
CA GLU A 87 4.84 21.13 2.19
C GLU A 87 5.18 21.16 3.69
N ASP A 88 5.11 20.02 4.37
CA ASP A 88 5.79 19.89 5.66
C ASP A 88 7.28 19.58 5.44
N LEU A 89 8.17 20.38 6.01
CA LEU A 89 9.63 20.24 5.87
C LEU A 89 10.25 19.36 6.96
N GLY A 90 9.44 18.78 7.85
CA GLY A 90 9.90 17.98 8.97
C GLY A 90 10.41 16.60 8.54
N LEU A 91 11.54 16.18 9.11
CA LEU A 91 12.04 14.80 8.91
C LEU A 91 11.36 13.78 9.82
N HIS A 92 10.78 14.22 10.95
CA HIS A 92 10.09 13.38 11.93
C HIS A 92 10.89 12.13 12.35
N ARG A 93 12.21 12.28 12.49
CA ARG A 93 13.17 11.22 12.86
C ARG A 93 13.23 10.04 11.88
N LEU A 94 12.76 10.22 10.65
CA LEU A 94 12.72 9.19 9.62
C LEU A 94 13.48 9.66 8.38
N ASN A 95 14.58 9.00 8.05
CA ASN A 95 15.39 9.33 6.86
C ASN A 95 14.61 9.21 5.54
N VAL A 96 13.55 8.39 5.52
CA VAL A 96 12.61 8.27 4.41
C VAL A 96 11.88 9.58 4.08
N ASN A 97 11.85 10.54 5.02
CA ASN A 97 11.28 11.87 4.78
C ASN A 97 12.24 12.85 4.11
N ALA A 98 13.52 12.50 3.91
CA ALA A 98 14.46 13.39 3.22
C ALA A 98 14.13 13.45 1.72
N HIS A 99 13.81 14.64 1.22
CA HIS A 99 13.52 14.93 -0.18
C HIS A 99 13.97 16.38 -0.52
N PRO A 100 14.24 16.70 -1.80
CA PRO A 100 14.42 18.10 -2.19
C PRO A 100 13.15 18.88 -1.92
N ARG A 101 13.29 20.18 -1.67
CA ARG A 101 12.16 21.09 -1.57
C ARG A 101 11.33 21.06 -2.86
N ILE A 102 10.03 20.82 -2.78
CA ILE A 102 9.14 20.73 -3.95
C ILE A 102 8.28 21.98 -4.05
N LEU A 103 7.58 22.36 -2.98
CA LEU A 103 6.67 23.49 -3.00
C LEU A 103 7.40 24.81 -2.69
N PRO A 104 6.92 25.95 -3.25
CA PRO A 104 7.51 27.26 -2.99
C PRO A 104 7.35 27.70 -1.52
N HIS A 105 6.37 27.13 -0.82
CA HIS A 105 6.09 27.38 0.60
C HIS A 105 6.13 26.05 1.37
N GLY A 106 6.75 26.07 2.55
CA GLY A 106 6.83 24.92 3.42
C GLY A 106 6.86 25.30 4.89
N LEU A 107 6.27 24.44 5.72
CA LEU A 107 6.18 24.62 7.15
C LEU A 107 7.41 24.04 7.85
N ARG A 108 8.05 24.89 8.65
CA ARG A 108 9.06 24.53 9.65
C ARG A 108 8.38 24.22 10.99
N PRO A 109 9.09 23.63 11.97
CA PRO A 109 8.50 23.30 13.26
C PRO A 109 7.77 24.45 13.94
N ASP A 110 8.32 25.67 13.92
CA ASP A 110 7.73 26.83 14.60
C ASP A 110 6.46 27.35 13.89
N ASP A 111 6.36 27.15 12.57
CA ASP A 111 5.21 27.62 11.78
C ASP A 111 3.92 26.90 12.20
N TRP A 112 4.03 25.66 12.68
CA TRP A 112 2.89 24.86 13.15
C TRP A 112 2.13 25.52 14.31
N PHE A 113 2.79 26.32 15.15
CA PHE A 113 2.14 26.99 16.29
C PHE A 113 1.20 28.11 15.86
N SER A 114 1.33 28.61 14.64
CA SER A 114 0.46 29.66 14.09
C SER A 114 -0.83 29.12 13.46
N LEU A 115 -0.89 27.80 13.22
CA LEU A 115 -1.99 27.17 12.51
C LEU A 115 -3.21 26.96 13.40
N ARG A 116 -4.38 26.99 12.79
CA ARG A 116 -5.68 26.77 13.46
C ARG A 116 -6.41 25.63 12.78
N LEU A 117 -7.13 24.85 13.58
CA LEU A 117 -8.15 23.93 13.08
C LEU A 117 -9.49 24.64 13.18
N ALA A 118 -10.13 24.88 12.04
CA ALA A 118 -11.42 25.54 11.96
C ALA A 118 -12.49 24.57 11.48
N HIS A 119 -13.71 24.73 12.00
CA HIS A 119 -14.91 24.05 11.50
C HIS A 119 -15.65 25.01 10.57
N ASP A 120 -15.79 24.62 9.32
CA ASP A 120 -16.66 25.27 8.35
C ASP A 120 -18.08 24.77 8.58
N THR A 121 -18.94 25.64 9.12
CA THR A 121 -20.32 25.31 9.45
C THR A 121 -21.23 25.22 8.23
N GLU A 122 -20.84 25.79 7.09
CA GLU A 122 -21.63 25.71 5.85
C GLU A 122 -21.46 24.34 5.20
N THR A 123 -20.23 23.82 5.19
CA THR A 123 -19.90 22.53 4.57
C THR A 123 -19.85 21.37 5.57
N ASP A 124 -19.91 21.66 6.87
CA ASP A 124 -19.70 20.73 7.98
C ASP A 124 -18.35 19.99 7.88
N GLN A 125 -17.29 20.73 7.57
CA GLN A 125 -15.95 20.18 7.37
C GLN A 125 -14.91 20.84 8.26
N LEU A 126 -13.88 20.10 8.62
CA LEU A 126 -12.70 20.64 9.28
C LEU A 126 -11.67 21.08 8.24
N ARG A 127 -11.02 22.21 8.47
CA ARG A 127 -9.92 22.73 7.67
C ARG A 127 -8.80 23.29 8.52
N VAL A 128 -7.59 23.31 7.97
CA VAL A 128 -6.45 23.98 8.58
C VAL A 128 -6.39 25.40 8.02
N GLU A 129 -6.17 26.38 8.87
CA GLU A 129 -6.01 27.79 8.48
C GLU A 129 -4.68 28.34 9.02
N ASP A 130 -4.10 29.31 8.33
CA ASP A 130 -3.01 30.11 8.90
C ASP A 130 -3.52 31.18 9.89
N ALA A 131 -2.60 31.96 10.45
CA ALA A 131 -2.92 32.99 11.42
C ALA A 131 -3.89 34.06 10.90
N ASP A 132 -3.90 34.27 9.58
CA ASP A 132 -4.75 35.24 8.88
C ASP A 132 -6.12 34.65 8.48
N GLY A 133 -6.36 33.37 8.79
CA GLY A 133 -7.60 32.66 8.43
C GLY A 133 -7.61 32.11 7.01
N THR A 134 -6.47 32.09 6.32
CA THR A 134 -6.38 31.53 4.96
C THR A 134 -6.38 30.00 5.01
N PRO A 135 -7.25 29.30 4.26
CA PRO A 135 -7.26 27.85 4.20
C PRO A 135 -5.94 27.28 3.68
N LEU A 136 -5.48 26.21 4.33
CA LEU A 136 -4.22 25.53 4.04
C LEU A 136 -4.42 24.03 3.80
N ARG A 137 -3.70 23.50 2.81
CA ARG A 137 -3.46 22.06 2.63
C ARG A 137 -2.00 21.76 2.90
N VAL A 138 -1.74 21.02 3.98
CA VAL A 138 -0.39 20.59 4.36
C VAL A 138 -0.12 19.20 3.79
N LEU A 139 0.90 19.10 2.94
CA LEU A 139 1.29 17.85 2.29
C LEU A 139 2.65 17.35 2.83
N PRO A 140 2.71 16.14 3.42
CA PRO A 140 3.98 15.51 3.74
C PRO A 140 4.56 14.82 2.50
N LEU A 141 5.51 15.47 1.82
CA LEU A 141 6.04 14.96 0.53
C LEU A 141 7.16 13.90 0.70
N GLY A 142 7.47 13.51 1.93
CA GLY A 142 8.43 12.45 2.23
C GLY A 142 7.83 11.03 2.20
N THR A 143 8.64 10.00 1.97
CA THR A 143 8.22 8.56 1.96
C THR A 143 7.89 7.97 3.34
N GLY A 144 7.51 8.82 4.30
CA GLY A 144 7.21 8.46 5.68
C GLY A 144 5.95 7.61 5.80
N HIS A 145 5.84 6.89 6.91
CA HIS A 145 4.59 6.18 7.23
C HIS A 145 3.65 7.18 7.91
N PRO A 146 2.46 7.46 7.36
CA PRO A 146 1.56 8.45 7.96
C PRO A 146 1.19 8.17 9.43
N GLY A 147 1.18 6.91 9.84
CA GLY A 147 0.97 6.51 11.24
C GLY A 147 2.10 6.88 12.22
N LEU A 148 3.25 7.35 11.71
CA LEU A 148 4.39 7.84 12.49
C LEU A 148 4.50 9.36 12.50
N PHE A 149 3.58 10.07 11.83
CA PHE A 149 3.57 11.53 11.88
C PHE A 149 3.19 12.02 13.28
N PRO A 150 3.77 13.15 13.73
CA PRO A 150 3.31 13.79 14.95
C PRO A 150 1.82 14.17 14.80
N PRO A 151 1.04 14.21 15.90
CA PRO A 151 -0.41 14.40 15.83
C PRO A 151 -0.89 15.59 14.98
N PRO A 152 -0.25 16.78 15.02
CA PRO A 152 -0.66 17.91 14.17
C PRO A 152 -0.56 17.60 12.66
N LEU A 153 0.54 16.97 12.24
CA LEU A 153 0.73 16.59 10.84
C LEU A 153 -0.19 15.44 10.43
N SER A 154 -0.41 14.47 11.32
CA SER A 154 -1.36 13.38 11.08
C SER A 154 -2.76 13.94 10.82
N LEU A 155 -3.23 14.88 11.65
CA LEU A 155 -4.52 15.54 11.46
C LEU A 155 -4.58 16.32 10.13
N ALA A 156 -3.60 17.20 9.88
CA ALA A 156 -3.58 18.04 8.69
C ALA A 156 -3.52 17.21 7.39
N SER A 157 -2.71 16.14 7.38
CA SER A 157 -2.58 15.24 6.23
C SER A 157 -3.85 14.40 6.01
N CYS A 158 -4.54 13.98 7.07
CA CYS A 158 -5.84 13.29 6.95
C CYS A 158 -6.92 14.18 6.33
N LEU A 159 -6.86 15.49 6.54
CA LEU A 159 -7.80 16.44 5.93
C LEU A 159 -7.48 16.74 4.46
N ALA A 160 -6.27 16.46 3.99
CA ALA A 160 -5.82 16.81 2.65
C ALA A 160 -5.64 15.60 1.70
N THR A 161 -5.55 14.37 2.22
CA THR A 161 -5.15 13.19 1.42
C THR A 161 -6.06 11.98 1.63
N GLY A 162 -6.10 11.07 0.64
CA GLY A 162 -7.00 9.90 0.62
C GLY A 162 -6.54 8.66 1.39
N GLY A 163 -5.55 8.79 2.28
CA GLY A 163 -4.99 7.65 3.03
C GLY A 163 -4.33 6.58 2.15
N ARG A 164 -4.11 5.38 2.72
CA ARG A 164 -3.55 4.21 1.99
C ARG A 164 -4.66 3.39 1.35
N LEU A 165 -4.44 2.91 0.13
CA LEU A 165 -5.27 1.90 -0.52
C LEU A 165 -4.98 0.52 0.09
N ASN A 166 -5.66 0.21 1.19
CA ASN A 166 -5.56 -1.10 1.83
C ASN A 166 -6.43 -2.12 1.08
N ASN A 167 -5.81 -3.11 0.44
CA ASN A 167 -6.54 -4.25 -0.13
C ASN A 167 -6.78 -5.33 0.92
N ASP A 168 -7.94 -5.26 1.57
CA ASP A 168 -8.40 -6.22 2.58
C ASP A 168 -9.48 -7.19 2.05
N LEU A 169 -9.68 -7.29 0.73
CA LEU A 169 -10.78 -8.08 0.14
C LEU A 169 -10.72 -9.56 0.58
N LEU A 170 -9.56 -10.19 0.44
CA LEU A 170 -9.41 -11.61 0.78
C LEU A 170 -9.29 -11.87 2.28
N ASP A 171 -8.70 -10.94 3.03
CA ASP A 171 -8.55 -11.06 4.48
C ASP A 171 -9.90 -10.82 5.19
N GLY A 172 -10.68 -9.84 4.73
CA GLY A 172 -12.06 -9.62 5.14
C GLY A 172 -12.97 -10.83 4.82
N TRP A 173 -12.87 -11.37 3.59
CA TRP A 173 -13.57 -12.60 3.21
C TRP A 173 -13.21 -13.78 4.12
N HIS A 174 -11.92 -13.98 4.39
CA HIS A 174 -11.45 -15.07 5.24
C HIS A 174 -12.00 -14.95 6.67
N ARG A 175 -12.00 -13.74 7.25
CA ARG A 175 -12.52 -13.49 8.60
C ARG A 175 -14.04 -13.61 8.69
N ALA A 176 -14.77 -13.25 7.63
CA ALA A 176 -16.23 -13.27 7.62
C ALA A 176 -16.83 -14.69 7.52
N LEU A 177 -16.06 -15.66 7.03
CA LEU A 177 -16.54 -17.04 6.84
C LEU A 177 -15.95 -18.01 7.87
N PRO A 178 -16.79 -18.78 8.61
CA PRO A 178 -16.33 -19.77 9.57
C PRO A 178 -15.31 -20.73 8.96
N TRP A 179 -14.17 -20.92 9.61
CA TRP A 179 -13.12 -21.86 9.21
C TRP A 179 -12.76 -22.75 10.39
N ASP A 180 -12.71 -24.06 10.18
CA ASP A 180 -12.34 -25.02 11.22
C ASP A 180 -10.82 -25.15 11.40
N GLY A 181 -10.03 -24.51 10.54
CA GLY A 181 -8.57 -24.58 10.56
C GLY A 181 -8.00 -25.95 10.20
N ARG A 182 -8.84 -26.94 9.84
CA ARG A 182 -8.40 -28.31 9.56
C ARG A 182 -7.95 -28.44 8.11
N THR A 183 -8.79 -27.95 7.20
CA THR A 183 -8.56 -28.03 5.76
C THR A 183 -8.00 -26.73 5.21
N THR A 184 -7.15 -26.85 4.19
CA THR A 184 -6.56 -25.74 3.46
C THR A 184 -7.66 -24.95 2.76
N ARG A 185 -7.81 -23.68 3.10
CA ARG A 185 -8.74 -22.77 2.43
C ARG A 185 -8.03 -22.02 1.32
N THR A 186 -8.52 -22.17 0.09
CA THR A 186 -8.02 -21.43 -1.08
C THR A 186 -8.87 -20.19 -1.32
N ALA A 187 -8.23 -19.03 -1.45
CA ALA A 187 -8.86 -17.78 -1.82
C ALA A 187 -8.53 -17.43 -3.27
N PRO A 188 -9.51 -17.06 -4.11
CA PRO A 188 -9.29 -16.87 -5.53
C PRO A 188 -8.44 -15.62 -5.82
N ARG A 189 -7.78 -15.62 -6.99
CA ARG A 189 -7.26 -14.39 -7.58
C ARG A 189 -8.43 -13.46 -7.95
N ILE A 190 -8.32 -12.16 -7.67
CA ILE A 190 -9.30 -11.12 -8.04
C ILE A 190 -8.67 -10.20 -9.09
N THR A 191 -9.38 -10.01 -10.20
CA THR A 191 -8.95 -9.17 -11.34
C THR A 191 -10.04 -8.18 -11.74
N VAL A 192 -9.62 -6.99 -12.17
CA VAL A 192 -10.46 -5.98 -12.85
C VAL A 192 -9.80 -5.64 -14.18
N GLY A 193 -10.40 -6.07 -15.29
CA GLY A 193 -9.73 -6.02 -16.60
C GLY A 193 -8.37 -6.73 -16.54
N ASP A 194 -7.31 -6.05 -16.98
CA ASP A 194 -5.93 -6.56 -16.97
C ASP A 194 -5.18 -6.34 -15.63
N VAL A 195 -5.86 -5.80 -14.61
CA VAL A 195 -5.26 -5.52 -13.30
C VAL A 195 -5.60 -6.66 -12.33
N VAL A 196 -4.56 -7.31 -11.79
CA VAL A 196 -4.67 -8.22 -10.65
C VAL A 196 -4.70 -7.39 -9.37
N LEU A 197 -5.89 -7.28 -8.77
CA LEU A 197 -6.07 -6.58 -7.49
C LEU A 197 -5.60 -7.45 -6.32
N ALA A 198 -5.97 -8.73 -6.31
CA ALA A 198 -5.56 -9.66 -5.27
C ALA A 198 -5.04 -10.95 -5.91
N ARG A 199 -3.87 -11.39 -5.47
CA ARG A 199 -3.28 -12.67 -5.83
C ARG A 199 -4.03 -13.82 -5.13
N ARG A 200 -3.97 -15.02 -5.70
CA ARG A 200 -4.46 -16.25 -5.08
C ARG A 200 -3.75 -16.49 -3.74
N ARG A 201 -4.50 -16.93 -2.73
CA ARG A 201 -3.97 -17.22 -1.39
C ARG A 201 -4.37 -18.60 -0.90
N TRP A 202 -3.55 -19.19 -0.05
CA TRP A 202 -3.82 -20.44 0.65
C TRP A 202 -3.62 -20.25 2.15
N TYR A 203 -4.69 -20.47 2.90
CA TYR A 203 -4.70 -20.54 4.35
C TYR A 203 -4.54 -22.01 4.74
N GLY A 204 -3.33 -22.39 5.16
CA GLY A 204 -2.89 -23.79 5.18
C GLY A 204 -3.51 -24.68 6.27
N GLY A 205 -3.83 -24.13 7.44
CA GLY A 205 -4.42 -24.88 8.55
C GLY A 205 -3.59 -26.11 8.98
N ALA A 206 -4.27 -27.11 9.53
CA ALA A 206 -3.66 -28.35 10.02
C ALA A 206 -3.07 -29.21 8.89
N GLU A 207 -3.65 -29.19 7.68
CA GLU A 207 -3.10 -29.90 6.52
C GLU A 207 -1.70 -29.41 6.13
N LEU A 208 -1.48 -28.08 6.09
CA LEU A 208 -0.15 -27.55 5.84
C LEU A 208 0.78 -27.85 7.02
N ALA A 209 0.31 -27.74 8.26
CA ALA A 209 1.11 -28.07 9.43
C ALA A 209 1.60 -29.52 9.39
N SER A 210 0.71 -30.48 9.09
CA SER A 210 1.05 -31.89 8.94
C SER A 210 2.04 -32.15 7.80
N ALA A 211 1.92 -31.44 6.68
CA ALA A 211 2.91 -31.51 5.60
C ALA A 211 4.31 -31.01 5.99
N LEU A 212 4.41 -30.21 7.07
CA LEU A 212 5.66 -29.67 7.60
C LEU A 212 6.26 -30.48 8.76
N GLU A 213 5.48 -31.38 9.38
CA GLU A 213 5.90 -32.20 10.52
C GLU A 213 7.09 -33.13 10.25
N PRO A 214 7.26 -33.75 9.07
CA PRO A 214 8.37 -34.68 8.85
C PRO A 214 9.72 -34.05 9.16
N ALA A 215 10.53 -34.74 9.97
CA ALA A 215 11.83 -34.27 10.39
C ALA A 215 12.87 -34.37 9.26
N ALA A 216 12.76 -35.42 8.43
CA ALA A 216 13.64 -35.61 7.28
C ALA A 216 13.22 -34.71 6.11
N GLU A 217 14.19 -34.01 5.51
CA GLU A 217 13.93 -33.00 4.47
C GLU A 217 13.23 -33.58 3.23
N HIS A 218 13.58 -34.79 2.82
CA HIS A 218 12.98 -35.46 1.66
C HIS A 218 11.52 -35.88 1.91
N GLU A 219 11.21 -36.38 3.11
CA GLU A 219 9.84 -36.71 3.50
C GLU A 219 8.96 -35.46 3.54
N ARG A 220 9.49 -34.35 4.07
CA ARG A 220 8.80 -33.07 4.07
C ARG A 220 8.57 -32.53 2.66
N LEU A 221 9.56 -32.63 1.78
CA LEU A 221 9.41 -32.23 0.38
C LEU A 221 8.32 -33.05 -0.33
N THR A 222 8.27 -34.37 -0.11
CA THR A 222 7.22 -35.24 -0.65
C THR A 222 5.85 -34.84 -0.10
N ALA A 223 5.72 -34.69 1.22
CA ALA A 223 4.45 -34.30 1.87
C ALA A 223 3.95 -32.93 1.40
N LEU A 224 4.85 -31.94 1.26
CA LEU A 224 4.52 -30.64 0.69
C LEU A 224 4.13 -30.74 -0.78
N THR A 225 4.79 -31.58 -1.58
CA THR A 225 4.44 -31.79 -2.99
C THR A 225 3.04 -32.40 -3.12
N GLU A 226 2.69 -33.38 -2.29
CA GLU A 226 1.35 -33.96 -2.24
C GLU A 226 0.29 -32.95 -1.81
N TRP A 227 0.57 -32.19 -0.75
CA TRP A 227 -0.31 -31.10 -0.28
C TRP A 227 -0.53 -30.07 -1.38
N ARG A 228 0.53 -29.63 -2.07
CA ARG A 228 0.45 -28.69 -3.18
C ARG A 228 -0.39 -29.23 -4.33
N GLY A 229 -0.18 -30.48 -4.71
CA GLY A 229 -0.96 -31.15 -5.76
C GLY A 229 -2.45 -31.20 -5.42
N ARG A 230 -2.80 -31.47 -4.16
CA ARG A 230 -4.18 -31.51 -3.67
C ARG A 230 -4.87 -30.14 -3.72
N HIS A 231 -4.17 -29.07 -3.42
CA HIS A 231 -4.74 -27.72 -3.29
C HIS A 231 -4.38 -26.76 -4.43
N GLY A 232 -3.69 -27.25 -5.47
CA GLY A 232 -3.28 -26.45 -6.62
C GLY A 232 -2.33 -25.30 -6.27
N VAL A 233 -1.42 -25.53 -5.32
CA VAL A 233 -0.45 -24.53 -4.86
C VAL A 233 0.79 -24.56 -5.76
N PRO A 234 1.22 -23.41 -6.32
CA PRO A 234 2.40 -23.35 -7.18
C PRO A 234 3.69 -23.65 -6.41
N GLU A 235 4.79 -23.86 -7.15
CA GLU A 235 6.13 -24.06 -6.56
C GLU A 235 6.54 -22.82 -5.80
N GLU A 236 6.34 -21.66 -6.41
CA GLU A 236 6.79 -20.38 -5.92
C GLU A 236 5.67 -19.63 -5.21
N VAL A 237 5.86 -19.34 -3.93
CA VAL A 237 4.90 -18.60 -3.12
C VAL A 237 5.60 -17.54 -2.26
N VAL A 238 4.81 -16.62 -1.74
CA VAL A 238 5.23 -15.61 -0.77
C VAL A 238 4.47 -15.86 0.53
N VAL A 239 5.21 -16.11 1.61
CA VAL A 239 4.66 -16.19 2.96
C VAL A 239 4.34 -14.78 3.45
N LYS A 240 3.07 -14.55 3.79
CA LYS A 240 2.55 -13.28 4.28
C LYS A 240 1.68 -13.50 5.52
N THR A 241 1.45 -12.41 6.23
CA THR A 241 0.55 -12.35 7.38
C THR A 241 -0.55 -11.36 7.05
N ALA A 242 -1.81 -11.71 7.32
CA ALA A 242 -2.93 -10.79 7.22
C ALA A 242 -2.72 -9.65 8.22
N PHE A 243 -2.80 -8.41 7.76
CA PHE A 243 -2.75 -7.27 8.67
C PHE A 243 -4.05 -7.26 9.48
N GLU A 244 -3.94 -7.18 10.81
CA GLU A 244 -5.08 -6.75 11.60
C GLU A 244 -5.43 -5.32 11.17
N GLN A 245 -6.73 -5.03 11.01
CA GLN A 245 -7.22 -3.66 10.83
C GLN A 245 -7.08 -2.86 12.13
N VAL A 246 -5.87 -2.76 12.67
CA VAL A 246 -5.60 -1.81 13.74
C VAL A 246 -5.41 -0.46 13.04
N SER A 247 -6.46 0.37 13.10
CA SER A 247 -6.38 1.79 12.77
C SER A 247 -5.09 2.37 13.39
N PRO A 248 -4.34 3.24 12.69
CA PRO A 248 -3.12 3.78 13.26
C PRO A 248 -3.47 4.61 14.49
N ARG A 249 -3.44 3.98 15.67
CA ARG A 249 -2.92 4.66 16.85
C ARG A 249 -1.56 5.20 16.40
N THR A 250 -1.19 6.42 16.78
CA THR A 250 0.20 6.86 16.67
C THR A 250 1.06 5.78 17.31
N LEU A 251 1.69 4.94 16.49
CA LEU A 251 2.50 3.85 16.96
C LEU A 251 3.88 4.43 17.22
N ASP A 252 4.46 4.11 18.37
CA ASP A 252 5.85 4.45 18.60
C ASP A 252 6.70 3.77 17.50
N PRO A 253 7.59 4.51 16.79
CA PRO A 253 8.55 3.91 15.88
C PRO A 253 9.28 2.68 16.46
N ALA A 254 9.53 2.66 17.78
CA ALA A 254 10.15 1.55 18.50
C ALA A 254 9.30 0.26 18.46
N ASP A 255 7.97 0.37 18.49
CA ASP A 255 7.06 -0.78 18.44
C ASP A 255 6.83 -1.28 17.00
N MET A 256 6.96 -0.40 16.03
CA MET A 256 6.71 -0.71 14.62
C MET A 256 7.85 -1.48 13.95
N LEU A 257 9.10 -1.15 14.24
CA LEU A 257 10.25 -1.79 13.57
C LEU A 257 10.34 -3.31 13.81
N PRO A 258 10.16 -3.84 15.04
CA PRO A 258 10.13 -5.27 15.30
C PRO A 258 9.00 -5.97 14.53
N ARG A 259 7.77 -5.42 14.58
CA ARG A 259 6.61 -5.94 13.85
C ARG A 259 6.83 -5.96 12.33
N ARG A 260 7.39 -4.88 11.75
CA ARG A 260 7.71 -4.84 10.32
C ARG A 260 8.72 -5.90 9.92
N ARG A 261 9.76 -6.13 10.74
CA ARG A 261 10.73 -7.19 10.48
C ARG A 261 10.05 -8.54 10.55
N GLN A 262 9.23 -8.78 11.56
CA GLN A 262 8.50 -10.02 11.77
C GLN A 262 7.57 -10.35 10.61
N PHE A 263 6.76 -9.37 10.16
CA PHE A 263 5.73 -9.55 9.15
C PHE A 263 6.18 -9.27 7.70
N LYS A 264 7.48 -9.03 7.47
CA LYS A 264 8.01 -8.78 6.11
C LYS A 264 7.73 -10.00 5.21
N PRO A 265 7.08 -9.83 4.04
CA PRO A 265 6.85 -10.93 3.10
C PRO A 265 8.13 -11.69 2.76
N GLN A 266 8.06 -13.02 2.68
CA GLN A 266 9.19 -13.88 2.35
C GLN A 266 8.86 -14.82 1.19
N TYR A 267 9.66 -14.76 0.13
CA TYR A 267 9.60 -15.72 -0.96
C TYR A 267 10.06 -17.11 -0.49
N VAL A 268 9.40 -18.15 -0.98
CA VAL A 268 9.82 -19.54 -0.82
C VAL A 268 9.46 -20.33 -2.08
N ASP A 269 10.42 -21.14 -2.53
CA ASP A 269 10.19 -22.20 -3.51
C ASP A 269 9.95 -23.51 -2.76
N LEU A 270 8.74 -24.04 -2.88
CA LEU A 270 8.28 -25.26 -2.24
C LEU A 270 8.76 -26.54 -2.96
N ALA A 271 9.34 -26.44 -4.16
CA ALA A 271 10.04 -27.53 -4.82
C ALA A 271 11.53 -27.61 -4.41
N SER A 272 12.07 -26.54 -3.82
CA SER A 272 13.44 -26.48 -3.33
C SER A 272 13.60 -27.13 -1.96
N ALA A 273 14.55 -28.06 -1.81
CA ALA A 273 14.92 -28.64 -0.51
C ALA A 273 15.35 -27.57 0.50
N LEU A 274 16.00 -26.49 0.06
CA LEU A 274 16.35 -25.37 0.94
C LEU A 274 15.09 -24.62 1.38
N GLY A 275 14.16 -24.37 0.45
CA GLY A 275 12.88 -23.71 0.73
C GLY A 275 12.05 -24.49 1.75
N THR A 276 11.91 -25.80 1.57
CA THR A 276 11.16 -26.68 2.50
C THR A 276 11.83 -26.80 3.88
N ARG A 277 13.16 -26.72 3.94
CA ARG A 277 13.92 -26.68 5.20
C ARG A 277 13.64 -25.40 6.00
N VAL A 278 13.58 -24.24 5.35
CA VAL A 278 13.43 -22.94 6.03
C VAL A 278 11.99 -22.54 6.29
N LEU A 279 11.03 -23.09 5.54
CA LEU A 279 9.61 -22.73 5.63
C LEU A 279 9.04 -22.80 7.06
N PRO A 280 9.26 -23.86 7.87
CA PRO A 280 8.76 -23.88 9.25
C PRO A 280 9.24 -22.68 10.06
N ARG A 281 10.53 -22.32 9.96
CA ARG A 281 11.09 -21.16 10.67
C ARG A 281 10.49 -19.83 10.20
N MET A 282 10.13 -19.72 8.92
CA MET A 282 9.45 -18.53 8.39
C MET A 282 8.04 -18.39 8.95
N LEU A 283 7.34 -19.51 9.16
CA LEU A 283 6.01 -19.55 9.76
C LEU A 283 6.07 -19.31 11.27
N ASP A 284 6.97 -19.98 11.98
CA ASP A 284 7.17 -19.83 13.43
C ASP A 284 7.49 -18.39 13.82
N ARG A 285 8.32 -17.70 13.02
CA ARG A 285 8.64 -16.28 13.22
C ARG A 285 7.38 -15.41 13.27
N ARG A 286 6.31 -15.82 12.59
CA ARG A 286 5.05 -15.09 12.45
C ARG A 286 3.96 -15.62 13.38
N ALA A 287 4.20 -16.72 14.05
CA ALA A 287 3.29 -17.25 15.05
C ALA A 287 3.30 -16.30 16.24
N THR A 288 2.20 -15.58 16.41
CA THR A 288 1.94 -14.74 17.59
C THR A 288 0.72 -15.29 18.30
N ASP A 289 0.68 -15.18 19.63
CA ASP A 289 -0.52 -15.49 20.44
C ASP A 289 -1.72 -14.58 20.04
N GLU A 290 -1.41 -13.46 19.38
CA GLU A 290 -2.35 -12.54 18.76
C GLU A 290 -2.69 -13.01 17.33
N ARG A 291 -4.00 -13.18 17.10
CA ARG A 291 -4.86 -13.53 15.93
C ARG A 291 -4.42 -13.19 14.48
N ALA A 292 -3.13 -13.08 14.18
CA ALA A 292 -2.65 -12.85 12.84
C ALA A 292 -2.72 -14.14 12.00
N VAL A 293 -3.52 -14.12 10.94
CA VAL A 293 -3.66 -15.27 10.04
C VAL A 293 -2.48 -15.29 9.07
N ASN A 294 -1.68 -16.35 9.11
CA ASN A 294 -0.62 -16.59 8.11
C ASN A 294 -1.21 -17.24 6.85
N TYR A 295 -0.75 -16.80 5.68
CA TYR A 295 -1.12 -17.39 4.39
C TYR A 295 0.06 -17.46 3.43
N LEU A 296 -0.03 -18.38 2.48
CA LEU A 296 0.82 -18.41 1.29
C LEU A 296 0.09 -17.66 0.18
N GLU A 297 0.77 -16.75 -0.50
CA GLU A 297 0.26 -16.05 -1.68
C GLU A 297 1.05 -16.50 -2.91
N GLU A 298 0.41 -16.62 -4.08
CA GLU A 298 1.14 -16.98 -5.30
C GLU A 298 2.24 -15.97 -5.60
N ALA A 299 3.40 -16.43 -6.07
CA ALA A 299 4.40 -15.54 -6.64
C ALA A 299 3.92 -15.08 -8.03
N LEU A 300 3.46 -13.83 -8.13
CA LEU A 300 3.02 -13.23 -9.39
C LEU A 300 3.56 -11.80 -9.51
N PRO A 301 4.38 -11.44 -10.52
CA PRO A 301 4.96 -12.36 -11.52
C PRO A 301 5.75 -13.50 -10.88
N ALA A 302 5.76 -14.65 -11.55
CA ALA A 302 6.63 -15.76 -11.20
C ALA A 302 8.10 -15.33 -11.39
N VAL A 303 9.05 -16.10 -10.85
CA VAL A 303 10.45 -15.87 -11.18
C VAL A 303 10.63 -16.13 -12.68
N VAL A 304 11.22 -15.15 -13.37
CA VAL A 304 11.55 -15.24 -14.78
C VAL A 304 13.06 -15.17 -14.95
N ASP A 305 13.56 -15.78 -16.04
CA ASP A 305 14.96 -15.63 -16.43
C ASP A 305 15.27 -14.14 -16.67
N GLY A 306 16.09 -13.57 -15.79
CA GLY A 306 16.41 -12.16 -15.79
C GLY A 306 17.28 -11.79 -14.58
N THR A 307 17.87 -10.59 -14.62
CA THR A 307 18.80 -10.16 -13.57
C THR A 307 18.09 -9.50 -12.39
N HIS A 308 16.91 -8.91 -12.63
CA HIS A 308 16.25 -8.06 -11.65
C HIS A 308 14.73 -8.28 -11.63
N ALA A 309 14.16 -8.25 -10.42
CA ALA A 309 12.74 -8.02 -10.24
C ALA A 309 12.47 -6.50 -10.29
N TYR A 310 11.44 -6.10 -11.03
CA TYR A 310 11.05 -4.70 -11.18
C TYR A 310 9.70 -4.43 -10.52
N GLU A 311 9.55 -3.22 -10.02
CA GLU A 311 8.31 -2.66 -9.53
C GLU A 311 8.27 -1.19 -9.94
N TRP A 312 7.10 -0.75 -10.41
CA TRP A 312 6.89 0.60 -10.91
C TRP A 312 6.01 1.36 -9.93
N VAL A 313 6.32 2.63 -9.72
CA VAL A 313 5.39 3.56 -9.10
C VAL A 313 4.66 4.29 -10.22
N VAL A 314 3.35 4.11 -10.30
CA VAL A 314 2.48 4.86 -11.19
C VAL A 314 1.64 5.79 -10.31
N GLU A 315 1.66 7.09 -10.56
CA GLU A 315 0.76 7.99 -9.86
C GLU A 315 -0.54 8.14 -10.64
N ILE A 316 -1.65 7.99 -9.94
CA ILE A 316 -3.00 8.22 -10.45
C ILE A 316 -3.68 9.27 -9.58
N GLY A 317 -4.59 10.04 -10.15
CA GLY A 317 -5.36 10.99 -9.38
C GLY A 317 -6.58 11.51 -10.08
N ARG A 318 -7.40 12.23 -9.33
CA ARG A 318 -8.68 12.77 -9.79
C ARG A 318 -8.87 14.18 -9.27
N ARG A 319 -9.54 14.99 -10.08
CA ARG A 319 -10.12 16.27 -9.66
C ARG A 319 -11.40 16.05 -8.84
N PRO A 320 -11.89 17.07 -8.11
CA PRO A 320 -13.23 17.06 -7.50
C PRO A 320 -14.29 16.51 -8.44
N GLY A 321 -15.07 15.52 -7.98
CA GLY A 321 -16.14 14.86 -8.75
C GLY A 321 -15.69 14.02 -9.97
N GLY A 322 -14.40 14.03 -10.31
CA GLY A 322 -13.86 13.39 -11.50
C GLY A 322 -13.48 11.92 -11.33
N LEU A 323 -13.13 11.28 -12.44
CA LEU A 323 -12.53 9.95 -12.47
C LEU A 323 -11.02 10.01 -12.22
N PHE A 324 -10.43 8.88 -11.84
CA PHE A 324 -8.98 8.75 -11.77
C PHE A 324 -8.37 8.68 -13.18
N HIS A 325 -7.29 9.42 -13.36
CA HIS A 325 -6.45 9.44 -14.55
C HIS A 325 -4.99 9.21 -14.15
N TYR A 326 -4.16 8.79 -15.10
CA TYR A 326 -2.73 8.71 -14.88
C TYR A 326 -2.13 10.11 -14.77
N GLU A 327 -1.18 10.28 -13.84
CA GLU A 327 -0.45 11.53 -13.69
C GLU A 327 0.82 11.49 -14.53
N GLY A 328 0.90 12.36 -15.53
CA GLY A 328 2.04 12.53 -16.41
C GLY A 328 1.62 12.87 -17.83
N ASP A 329 2.43 13.67 -18.52
CA ASP A 329 2.29 13.86 -19.96
C ASP A 329 2.75 12.58 -20.66
N PHE A 330 1.78 11.75 -21.04
CA PHE A 330 2.00 10.79 -22.12
C PHE A 330 1.87 11.59 -23.40
N GLY A 331 2.98 12.22 -23.82
CA GLY A 331 3.02 13.08 -25.00
C GLY A 331 2.18 12.49 -26.12
N SER A 332 1.16 13.25 -26.54
CA SER A 332 0.32 12.95 -27.69
C SER A 332 1.07 13.17 -28.99
#